data_AF-A0A424KBR6-F1
#
_entry.id   AF-A0A424KBR6-F1
#
_cell.length_a   1.000
_cell.length_b   1.000
_cell.length_c   1.000
_cell.angle_alpha   90.00
_cell.angle_beta   90.00
_cell.angle_gamma   90.00
#
_symmetry.space_group_name_H-M   'P 1'
#
loop_
_entity.id
_entity.type
_entity.pdbx_description
1 polymer ?
#
loop_
_entity_poly.entity_id
_entity_poly.type
_entity_poly.pdbx_seq_one_letter_code
_entity_poly.pdbx_strand_id
1 'polypeptide(L)'
;MSTGKNGAASLFTHQDADLLDPRTRDTVIAAANGIAERTGIKLDGISCEADRITIHVEGPTLTAIGLLAELRRSTDHWHVERFGSHLWMTGPDDERDFPVGEGG
;
A
#
# COMPACT_ATOMS: atom_id res chain seq x y z
N MET A 1 11.56 -4.31 -31.10
CA MET A 1 11.30 -3.76 -29.76
C MET A 1 10.30 -4.69 -29.09
N SER A 2 10.74 -5.53 -28.15
CA SER A 2 9.79 -6.29 -27.33
C SER A 2 9.18 -5.30 -26.34
N THR A 3 7.87 -5.06 -26.43
CA THR A 3 7.11 -4.50 -25.31
C THR A 3 7.29 -5.45 -24.14
N GLY A 4 8.12 -5.06 -23.16
CA GLY A 4 8.18 -5.74 -21.87
C GLY A 4 6.75 -5.85 -21.33
N LYS A 5 6.42 -7.02 -20.76
CA LYS A 5 5.12 -7.15 -20.10
C LYS A 5 5.14 -6.23 -18.90
N ASN A 6 4.26 -5.23 -18.84
CA ASN A 6 4.13 -4.35 -17.69
C ASN A 6 3.13 -4.95 -16.70
N GLY A 7 3.53 -5.02 -15.44
CA GLY A 7 2.75 -5.54 -14.33
C GLY A 7 2.10 -4.41 -13.57
N ALA A 8 0.90 -4.62 -13.05
CA ALA A 8 0.25 -3.68 -12.15
C ALA A 8 -0.50 -4.39 -11.04
N ALA A 9 -0.56 -3.78 -9.87
CA ALA A 9 -1.34 -4.24 -8.73
C ALA A 9 -1.76 -3.04 -7.87
N SER A 10 -2.74 -3.23 -6.99
CA SER A 10 -3.28 -2.17 -6.13
C SER A 10 -3.41 -2.57 -4.67
N LEU A 11 -3.31 -1.59 -3.77
CA LEU A 11 -3.77 -1.66 -2.37
C LEU A 11 -4.93 -0.70 -2.17
N PHE A 12 -5.88 -1.11 -1.35
CA PHE A 12 -7.04 -0.30 -0.97
C PHE A 12 -6.90 0.17 0.47
N THR A 13 -7.30 1.41 0.73
CA THR A 13 -7.19 2.04 2.04
C THR A 13 -8.24 1.50 3.00
N HIS A 14 -7.91 1.48 4.29
CA HIS A 14 -8.90 1.31 5.34
C HIS A 14 -9.92 2.47 5.30
N GLN A 15 -11.15 2.22 5.74
CA GLN A 15 -12.23 3.22 5.70
C GLN A 15 -11.93 4.50 6.48
N ASP A 16 -11.13 4.38 7.55
CA ASP A 16 -10.74 5.50 8.42
C ASP A 16 -9.42 6.16 8.00
N ALA A 17 -8.80 5.70 6.91
CA ALA A 17 -7.54 6.23 6.43
C ALA A 17 -7.76 7.26 5.31
N ASP A 18 -6.98 8.34 5.33
CA ASP A 18 -7.00 9.39 4.30
C ASP A 18 -5.70 9.35 3.50
N LEU A 19 -5.75 8.78 2.29
CA LEU A 19 -4.62 8.74 1.36
C LEU A 19 -4.47 10.05 0.57
N LEU A 20 -5.44 10.97 0.61
CA LEU A 20 -5.30 12.30 0.02
C LEU A 20 -4.60 13.29 0.95
N ASP A 21 -4.53 13.00 2.26
CA ASP A 21 -3.67 13.73 3.19
C ASP A 21 -2.24 13.80 2.60
N PRO A 22 -1.68 15.00 2.39
CA PRO A 22 -0.39 15.15 1.72
C PRO A 22 0.73 14.37 2.41
N ARG A 23 0.73 14.30 3.75
CA ARG A 23 1.79 13.63 4.50
C ARG A 23 1.71 12.11 4.35
N THR A 24 0.51 11.55 4.45
CA THR A 24 0.27 10.12 4.19
C THR A 24 0.66 9.77 2.76
N ARG A 25 0.17 10.53 1.77
CA ARG A 25 0.48 10.31 0.36
C ARG A 25 1.98 10.35 0.08
N ASP A 26 2.65 11.41 0.52
CA ASP A 26 4.09 11.59 0.28
C ASP A 26 4.91 10.49 0.95
N THR A 27 4.50 10.04 2.14
CA THR A 27 5.15 8.92 2.84
C THR A 27 5.00 7.61 2.07
N VAL A 28 3.80 7.30 1.59
CA VAL A 28 3.54 6.08 0.81
C VAL A 28 4.31 6.11 -0.51
N ILE A 29 4.30 7.22 -1.22
CA ILE A 29 5.04 7.38 -2.48
C ILE A 29 6.55 7.26 -2.25
N ALA A 30 7.09 7.91 -1.21
CA ALA A 30 8.50 7.80 -0.86
C ALA A 30 8.90 6.36 -0.49
N ALA A 31 8.05 5.66 0.28
CA ALA A 31 8.27 4.26 0.63
C ALA A 31 8.26 3.35 -0.60
N ALA A 32 7.31 3.54 -1.53
CA ALA A 32 7.24 2.76 -2.77
C ALA A 32 8.49 2.94 -3.64
N ASN A 33 8.94 4.19 -3.82
CA ASN A 33 10.17 4.49 -4.56
C ASN A 33 11.40 3.89 -3.87
N GLY A 34 11.52 4.05 -2.55
CA GLY A 34 12.65 3.52 -1.80
C GLY A 34 12.72 1.98 -1.78
N ILE A 35 11.56 1.30 -1.77
CA ILE A 35 11.50 -0.15 -1.92
C ILE A 35 11.98 -0.54 -3.31
N ALA A 36 11.43 0.08 -4.36
CA ALA A 36 11.78 -0.22 -5.74
C ALA A 36 13.29 -0.06 -6.01
N GLU A 37 13.88 1.04 -5.54
CA GLU A 37 15.32 1.30 -5.66
C GLU A 37 16.15 0.21 -5.00
N ARG A 38 15.85 -0.12 -3.73
CA ARG A 38 16.61 -1.15 -2.98
C ARG A 38 16.50 -2.54 -3.58
N THR A 39 15.38 -2.87 -4.22
CA THR A 39 15.14 -4.18 -4.81
C THR A 39 15.50 -4.25 -6.29
N GLY A 40 15.87 -3.13 -6.92
CA GLY A 40 16.13 -3.05 -8.36
C GLY A 40 14.88 -3.18 -9.23
N ILE A 41 13.68 -2.97 -8.67
CA ILE A 41 12.42 -2.99 -9.42
C ILE A 41 12.30 -1.67 -10.20
N LYS A 42 11.97 -1.78 -11.49
CA LYS A 42 11.69 -0.61 -12.34
C LYS A 42 10.23 -0.23 -12.19
N LEU A 43 9.97 0.90 -11.54
CA LEU A 43 8.65 1.52 -11.48
C LEU A 43 8.37 2.24 -12.79
N ASP A 44 7.29 1.86 -13.46
CA ASP A 44 6.78 2.57 -14.64
C ASP A 44 5.88 3.74 -14.24
N GLY A 45 5.24 3.64 -13.07
CA GLY A 45 4.35 4.67 -12.56
C GLY A 45 3.69 4.30 -11.24
N ILE A 46 3.21 5.34 -10.55
CA ILE A 46 2.41 5.24 -9.34
C ILE A 46 1.17 6.10 -9.56
N SER A 47 0.00 5.49 -9.43
CA SER A 47 -1.29 6.20 -9.43
C SER A 47 -1.85 6.18 -8.02
N CYS A 48 -2.26 7.34 -7.53
CA CYS A 48 -2.82 7.49 -6.19
C CYS A 48 -4.21 8.13 -6.31
N GLU A 49 -5.22 7.41 -5.84
CA GLU A 49 -6.60 7.85 -5.72
C GLU A 49 -6.94 8.00 -4.23
N ALA A 50 -8.18 8.40 -3.92
CA ALA A 50 -8.60 8.59 -2.53
C ALA A 50 -8.63 7.28 -1.73
N ASP A 51 -8.99 6.18 -2.38
CA ASP A 51 -9.25 4.87 -1.78
C ASP A 51 -8.20 3.80 -2.12
N ARG A 52 -7.22 4.13 -2.98
CA ARG A 52 -6.22 3.15 -3.45
C ARG A 52 -4.93 3.78 -3.94
N ILE A 53 -3.89 2.96 -3.91
CA ILE A 53 -2.67 3.16 -4.69
C ILE A 53 -2.51 2.02 -5.69
N THR A 54 -2.12 2.34 -6.91
CA THR A 54 -1.77 1.37 -7.96
C THR A 54 -0.31 1.57 -8.35
N ILE A 55 0.45 0.47 -8.33
CA ILE A 55 1.85 0.44 -8.73
C ILE A 55 1.98 -0.26 -10.08
N HIS A 56 2.68 0.38 -11.01
CA HIS A 56 3.04 -0.17 -12.31
C HIS A 56 4.55 -0.44 -12.36
N VAL A 57 4.93 -1.62 -12.85
CA VAL A 57 6.33 -2.05 -12.96
C VAL A 57 6.64 -2.58 -14.35
N GLU A 58 7.89 -2.38 -14.79
CA GLU A 58 8.44 -3.11 -15.93
C GLU A 58 8.67 -4.56 -15.49
N GLY A 59 7.87 -5.49 -16.02
CA GLY A 59 7.96 -6.92 -15.71
C GLY A 59 6.66 -7.56 -15.22
N PRO A 60 6.73 -8.79 -14.69
CA PRO A 60 5.53 -9.56 -14.32
C PRO A 60 4.71 -8.88 -13.22
N THR A 61 3.38 -9.07 -13.25
CA THR A 61 2.47 -8.65 -12.17
C THR A 61 2.90 -9.14 -10.79
N LEU A 62 3.53 -10.32 -10.70
CA LEU A 62 4.05 -10.85 -9.43
C LEU A 62 5.09 -9.91 -8.78
N THR A 63 5.88 -9.20 -9.59
CA THR A 63 6.81 -8.18 -9.11
C THR A 63 6.08 -7.00 -8.48
N ALA A 64 4.99 -6.53 -9.10
CA ALA A 64 4.16 -5.46 -8.54
C ALA A 64 3.49 -5.89 -7.21
N ILE A 65 2.99 -7.14 -7.14
CA ILE A 65 2.41 -7.72 -5.92
C ILE A 65 3.45 -7.77 -4.80
N GLY A 66 4.68 -8.23 -5.09
CA GLY A 66 5.76 -8.29 -4.12
C GLY A 66 6.11 -6.91 -3.56
N LEU A 67 6.26 -5.91 -4.43
CA LEU A 67 6.48 -4.53 -4.01
C LEU A 67 5.35 -4.01 -3.13
N LEU A 68 4.09 -4.24 -3.51
CA LEU A 68 2.94 -3.81 -2.71
C LEU A 68 2.84 -4.50 -1.36
N ALA A 69 3.22 -5.77 -1.25
CA ALA A 69 3.25 -6.45 0.03
C ALA A 69 4.21 -5.74 1.01
N GLU A 70 5.37 -5.28 0.52
CA GLU A 70 6.34 -4.57 1.36
C GLU A 70 5.96 -3.13 1.63
N LEU A 71 5.37 -2.48 0.63
CA LEU A 71 4.79 -1.15 0.81
C LEU A 71 3.73 -1.20 1.90
N ARG A 72 2.80 -2.16 1.81
CA ARG A 72 1.76 -2.40 2.81
C ARG A 72 2.38 -2.54 4.19
N ARG A 73 3.27 -3.52 4.39
CA ARG A 73 3.86 -3.80 5.71
C ARG A 73 4.53 -2.57 6.34
N SER A 74 5.34 -1.85 5.56
CA SER A 74 6.09 -0.71 6.07
C SER A 74 5.22 0.51 6.37
N THR A 75 4.28 0.83 5.50
CA THR A 75 3.44 2.02 5.64
C THR A 75 2.26 1.81 6.58
N ASP A 76 1.73 0.60 6.69
CA ASP A 76 0.70 0.28 7.68
C ASP A 76 1.25 0.42 9.10
N HIS A 77 2.44 -0.13 9.34
CA HIS A 77 3.11 -0.01 10.64
C HIS A 77 3.37 1.45 11.00
N TRP A 78 3.94 2.23 10.07
CA TRP A 78 4.15 3.66 10.25
C TRP A 78 2.83 4.42 10.55
N HIS A 79 1.76 4.09 9.83
CA HIS A 79 0.48 4.78 9.99
C HIS A 79 -0.16 4.46 11.35
N VAL A 80 -0.11 3.20 11.78
CA VAL A 80 -0.55 2.79 13.13
C VAL A 80 0.23 3.52 14.21
N GLU A 81 1.56 3.59 14.11
CA GLU A 81 2.38 4.34 15.08
C GLU A 81 2.04 5.84 15.11
N ARG A 82 1.69 6.41 13.96
CA ARG A 82 1.48 7.86 13.81
C ARG A 82 0.05 8.32 14.11
N PHE A 83 -0.94 7.51 13.78
CA PHE A 83 -2.37 7.87 13.79
C PHE A 83 -3.24 6.89 14.55
N GLY A 84 -2.72 5.72 14.95
CA GLY A 84 -3.45 4.72 15.74
C GLY A 84 -4.41 3.83 14.95
N SER A 85 -4.41 3.90 13.62
CA SER A 85 -5.27 3.09 12.75
C SER A 85 -4.50 2.48 11.59
N HIS A 86 -5.03 1.41 11.00
CA HIS A 86 -4.49 0.80 9.79
C HIS A 86 -4.66 1.72 8.57
N LEU A 87 -3.67 1.72 7.69
CA LEU A 87 -3.74 2.44 6.42
C LEU A 87 -4.42 1.59 5.34
N TRP A 88 -4.21 0.26 5.36
CA TRP A 88 -4.65 -0.64 4.29
C TRP A 88 -5.63 -1.70 4.77
N MET A 89 -6.65 -2.02 3.95
CA MET A 89 -7.63 -3.06 4.27
C MET A 89 -6.96 -4.42 4.49
N THR A 90 -7.21 -5.10 5.60
CA THR A 90 -6.62 -6.42 5.93
C THR A 90 -7.44 -7.60 5.39
N GLY A 91 -7.56 -7.70 4.06
CA GLY A 91 -8.34 -8.78 3.44
C GLY A 91 -9.83 -8.73 3.84
N PRO A 92 -10.63 -9.77 3.59
CA PRO A 92 -12.07 -9.72 3.81
C PRO A 92 -12.51 -9.70 5.29
N ASP A 93 -11.58 -9.63 6.25
CA ASP A 93 -11.82 -9.85 7.68
C ASP A 93 -11.71 -8.58 8.56
N ASP A 94 -11.68 -7.38 7.96
CA ASP A 94 -11.70 -6.10 8.68
C ASP A 94 -13.05 -5.79 9.38
N GLU A 95 -13.88 -6.81 9.63
CA GLU A 95 -15.03 -6.78 10.55
C GLU A 95 -14.65 -7.24 11.98
N ARG A 96 -13.40 -7.67 12.23
CA ARG A 96 -12.98 -8.21 13.54
C ARG A 96 -12.30 -7.18 14.43
N ASP A 97 -12.80 -5.95 14.43
CA ASP A 97 -12.72 -5.09 15.61
C ASP A 97 -13.87 -5.47 16.55
N PHE A 98 -13.83 -6.69 17.10
CA PHE A 98 -14.70 -7.03 18.23
C PHE A 98 -14.10 -6.35 19.44
N PRO A 99 -14.76 -5.32 20.04
CA PRO A 99 -14.39 -4.93 21.38
C PRO A 99 -14.53 -6.16 22.25
N VAL A 100 -13.44 -6.61 22.86
CA VAL A 100 -13.52 -7.47 24.03
C VAL A 100 -14.30 -6.68 25.07
N GLY A 101 -15.60 -6.96 25.17
CA GLY A 101 -16.45 -6.42 26.19
C GLY A 101 -15.87 -6.79 27.54
N GLU A 102 -15.28 -5.81 28.23
CA GLU A 102 -15.11 -5.90 29.66
C GLU A 102 -16.50 -5.79 30.31
N GLY A 103 -16.85 -6.80 31.11
CA GLY A 103 -17.76 -6.64 32.24
C GLY A 103 -19.22 -7.02 32.03
N GLY A 104 -19.67 -7.98 32.85
CA GLY A 104 -21.05 -8.38 33.06
C GLY A 104 -21.13 -9.67 33.87
#